data_AF-A0A2M7SQ99-F1
#
_entry.id   AF-A0A2M7SQ99-F1
#
_cell.length_a   1.000
_cell.length_b   1.000
_cell.length_c   1.000
_cell.angle_alpha   90.00
_cell.angle_beta   90.00
_cell.angle_gamma   90.00
#
_symmetry.space_group_name_H-M   'P 1'
#
loop_
_entity.id
_entity.type
_entity.pdbx_description
1 polymer ?
#
loop_
_entity_poly.entity_id
_entity_poly.type
_entity_poly.pdbx_seq_one_letter_code
_entity_poly.pdbx_strand_id
1 'polypeptide(L)'
;MPKKQSIPPEIQAEVLKIVEEFNLKTFKAEQNPILTAIFGKTKRGFAARFKGKFLYLDRTDRGRPSEICRLTWNGKIDNWGFAIYRHSRNFYDPAEWMFPGAGYVNGTVEGAMKAGMEAYPM
;
A
#
# COMPACT_ATOMS: atom_id res chain seq x y z
N MET A 1 -13.01 -27.80 10.18
CA MET A 1 -12.97 -26.75 9.13
C MET A 1 -11.51 -26.48 8.79
N PRO A 2 -11.11 -26.42 7.51
CA PRO A 2 -9.73 -26.06 7.16
C PRO A 2 -9.42 -24.65 7.68
N LYS A 3 -8.21 -24.46 8.22
CA LYS A 3 -7.75 -23.18 8.76
C LYS A 3 -7.77 -22.15 7.61
N LYS A 4 -8.53 -21.06 7.77
CA LYS A 4 -8.54 -19.98 6.77
C LYS A 4 -7.12 -19.47 6.59
N GLN A 5 -6.64 -19.47 5.34
CA GLN A 5 -5.31 -18.97 5.01
C GLN A 5 -5.19 -17.49 5.40
N SER A 6 -4.18 -17.18 6.20
CA SER A 6 -3.85 -15.83 6.66
C SER A 6 -2.37 -15.57 6.48
N ILE A 7 -2.00 -14.31 6.27
CA ILE A 7 -0.60 -13.91 6.16
C ILE A 7 0.10 -14.19 7.51
N PRO A 8 1.19 -14.98 7.56
CA PRO A 8 1.90 -15.28 8.78
C PRO A 8 2.53 -14.05 9.42
N PRO A 9 2.70 -14.00 10.76
CA PRO A 9 3.29 -12.84 11.45
C PRO A 9 4.66 -12.42 10.90
N GLU A 10 5.50 -13.36 10.53
CA GLU A 10 6.82 -13.12 9.95
C GLU A 10 6.73 -12.36 8.61
N ILE A 11 5.78 -12.75 7.76
CA ILE A 11 5.51 -12.07 6.48
C ILE A 11 4.88 -10.69 6.74
N GLN A 12 3.98 -10.56 7.72
CA GLN A 12 3.43 -9.26 8.09
C GLN A 12 4.52 -8.28 8.57
N ALA A 13 5.48 -8.75 9.38
CA ALA A 13 6.60 -7.95 9.85
C ALA A 13 7.50 -7.50 8.70
N GLU A 14 7.79 -8.39 7.74
CA GLU A 14 8.57 -8.07 6.55
C GLU A 14 7.86 -7.02 5.67
N VAL A 15 6.55 -7.19 5.43
CA VAL A 15 5.74 -6.20 4.71
C VAL A 15 5.77 -4.84 5.40
N LEU A 16 5.62 -4.80 6.73
CA LEU A 16 5.65 -3.56 7.49
C LEU A 16 6.99 -2.84 7.33
N LYS A 17 8.10 -3.58 7.37
CA LYS A 17 9.43 -3.05 7.13
C LYS A 17 9.57 -2.46 5.71
N ILE A 18 9.08 -3.17 4.69
CA ILE A 18 9.09 -2.67 3.30
C ILE A 18 8.30 -1.35 3.17
N VAL A 19 7.12 -1.27 3.79
CA VAL A 19 6.29 -0.06 3.78
C VAL A 19 6.97 1.10 4.50
N GLU A 20 7.60 0.84 5.65
CA GLU A 20 8.35 1.84 6.39
C GLU A 20 9.55 2.38 5.59
N GLU A 21 10.36 1.49 5.03
CA GLU A 21 11.52 1.86 4.20
C GLU A 21 11.10 2.66 2.97
N PHE A 22 10.02 2.25 2.31
CA PHE A 22 9.46 2.99 1.17
C PHE A 22 8.98 4.39 1.59
N ASN A 23 8.26 4.50 2.70
CA ASN A 23 7.78 5.79 3.19
C ASN A 23 8.94 6.72 3.55
N LEU A 24 9.99 6.20 4.23
CA LEU A 24 11.20 6.94 4.57
C LEU A 24 11.97 7.40 3.33
N LYS A 25 12.06 6.58 2.29
CA LYS A 25 12.77 6.91 1.05
C LYS A 25 12.02 7.96 0.23
N THR A 26 10.70 7.82 0.13
CA THR A 26 9.87 8.57 -0.81
C THR A 26 9.37 9.91 -0.23
N PHE A 27 9.04 9.97 1.06
CA PHE A 27 8.43 11.15 1.69
C PHE A 27 9.39 11.89 2.63
N LYS A 28 10.70 11.75 2.40
CA LYS A 28 11.79 12.27 3.24
C LYS A 28 11.74 13.79 3.45
N ALA A 29 11.37 14.54 2.41
CA ALA A 29 11.30 16.01 2.46
C ALA A 29 10.20 16.54 3.41
N GLU A 30 9.15 15.75 3.66
CA GLU A 30 8.03 16.14 4.53
C GLU A 30 8.28 15.80 6.00
N GLN A 31 9.36 15.09 6.30
CA GLN A 31 9.89 14.92 7.65
C GLN A 31 10.81 16.09 8.03
N ASN A 32 10.84 17.18 7.25
CA ASN A 32 11.57 18.38 7.58
C ASN A 32 11.08 18.92 8.94
N PRO A 33 11.97 19.03 9.95
CA PRO A 33 11.62 19.49 11.29
C PRO A 33 10.99 20.89 11.28
N ILE A 34 11.40 21.76 10.34
CA ILE A 34 10.89 23.12 10.19
C ILE A 34 9.45 23.10 9.68
N LEU A 35 9.17 22.30 8.63
CA LEU A 35 7.80 22.16 8.12
C LEU A 35 6.88 21.49 9.16
N THR A 36 7.39 20.52 9.92
CA THR A 36 6.66 19.88 11.02
C THR A 36 6.33 20.88 12.14
N ALA A 37 7.24 21.79 12.46
CA ALA A 37 7.02 22.83 13.46
C ALA A 37 6.00 23.89 13.01
N ILE A 38 5.95 24.20 11.70
CA ILE A 38 5.04 25.22 11.15
C ILE A 38 3.64 24.65 10.85
N PHE A 39 3.55 23.43 10.32
CA PHE A 39 2.30 22.85 9.79
C PHE A 39 1.80 21.62 10.59
N GLY A 40 2.54 21.17 11.61
CA GLY A 40 2.23 19.97 12.38
C GLY A 40 2.67 18.67 11.69
N LYS A 41 2.40 17.52 12.33
CA LYS A 41 2.81 16.18 11.88
C LYS A 41 1.88 15.68 10.77
N THR A 42 2.15 16.00 9.52
CA THR A 42 1.46 15.39 8.38
C THR A 42 2.13 14.08 8.01
N LYS A 43 1.59 12.95 8.47
CA LYS A 43 2.08 11.62 8.07
C LYS A 43 1.64 11.34 6.62
N ARG A 44 2.43 11.78 5.64
CA ARG A 44 2.27 11.35 4.24
C ARG A 44 2.95 10.00 4.04
N GLY A 45 2.24 9.05 3.44
CA GLY A 45 2.78 7.73 3.16
C GLY A 45 1.71 6.68 2.95
N PHE A 46 2.11 5.42 3.09
CA PHE A 46 1.24 4.26 3.05
C PHE A 46 1.06 3.64 4.45
N ALA A 47 -0.14 3.16 4.72
CA ALA A 47 -0.47 2.31 5.85
C ALA A 47 -0.84 0.90 5.36
N ALA A 48 -0.23 -0.11 5.97
CA ALA A 48 -0.55 -1.51 5.73
C ALA A 48 -1.62 -2.00 6.71
N ARG A 49 -2.65 -2.67 6.19
CA ARG A 49 -3.70 -3.29 6.99
C ARG A 49 -3.93 -4.73 6.52
N PHE A 50 -3.85 -5.68 7.44
CA PHE A 50 -3.94 -7.11 7.12
C PHE A 50 -5.33 -7.66 7.47
N LYS A 51 -5.91 -8.47 6.58
CA LYS A 51 -7.17 -9.20 6.86
C LYS A 51 -7.21 -10.53 6.10
N GLY A 52 -7.08 -11.64 6.81
CA GLY A 52 -6.96 -12.96 6.20
C GLY A 52 -5.72 -13.04 5.31
N LYS A 53 -5.90 -13.44 4.05
CA LYS A 53 -4.82 -13.48 3.04
C LYS A 53 -4.58 -12.15 2.31
N PHE A 54 -5.24 -11.07 2.72
CA PHE A 54 -5.17 -9.80 2.02
C PHE A 54 -4.35 -8.77 2.81
N LEU A 55 -3.53 -8.03 2.06
CA LEU A 55 -2.87 -6.80 2.49
C LEU A 55 -3.57 -5.64 1.78
N TYR A 56 -4.08 -4.69 2.55
CA TYR A 56 -4.63 -3.44 2.06
C TYR A 56 -3.56 -2.37 2.24
N LEU A 57 -3.26 -1.64 1.17
CA LEU A 57 -2.39 -0.48 1.19
C LEU A 57 -3.27 0.74 1.04
N ASP A 58 -3.36 1.49 2.14
CA ASP A 58 -4.13 2.72 2.23
C ASP A 58 -3.13 3.89 2.21
N ARG A 59 -3.45 4.97 1.51
CA ARG A 59 -2.70 6.22 1.59
C ARG A 59 -3.05 6.91 2.88
N THR A 60 -2.04 7.39 3.61
CA THR A 60 -2.19 8.37 4.67
C THR A 60 -1.71 9.71 4.16
N ASP A 61 -2.60 10.68 4.03
CA ASP A 61 -2.33 12.09 3.72
C ASP A 61 -3.03 12.98 4.77
N ARG A 62 -3.18 14.29 4.52
CA ARG A 62 -3.87 15.21 5.44
C ARG A 62 -5.36 14.85 5.54
N GLY A 63 -5.71 13.89 6.39
CA GLY A 63 -7.10 13.49 6.62
C GLY A 63 -7.27 12.01 6.95
N ARG A 64 -8.34 11.41 6.43
CA ARG A 64 -8.65 9.99 6.62
C ARG A 64 -7.84 9.15 5.63
N PRO A 65 -7.30 8.00 6.06
CA PRO A 65 -6.68 7.06 5.14
C PRO A 65 -7.62 6.73 3.97
N SER A 66 -7.08 6.77 2.75
CA SER A 66 -7.82 6.52 1.51
C SER A 66 -7.33 5.23 0.86
N GLU A 67 -8.24 4.40 0.37
CA GLU A 67 -7.93 3.11 -0.24
C GLU A 67 -7.17 3.28 -1.57
N ILE A 68 -6.07 2.55 -1.74
CA ILE A 68 -5.27 2.61 -2.97
C ILE A 68 -5.28 1.28 -3.71
N CYS A 69 -4.79 0.22 -3.06
CA CYS A 69 -4.77 -1.10 -3.66
C CYS A 69 -4.83 -2.19 -2.59
N ARG A 70 -5.05 -3.43 -3.04
CA ARG A 70 -5.05 -4.62 -2.23
C ARG A 70 -4.20 -5.68 -2.90
N LEU A 71 -3.32 -6.30 -2.12
CA LEU A 71 -2.57 -7.46 -2.51
C LEU A 71 -3.16 -8.73 -1.89
N THR A 72 -3.13 -9.83 -2.65
CA THR A 72 -3.58 -11.16 -2.23
C THR A 72 -2.37 -12.06 -2.08
N TRP A 73 -2.09 -12.46 -0.84
CA TRP A 73 -1.00 -13.37 -0.52
C TRP A 73 -1.26 -14.76 -1.09
N ASN A 74 -0.23 -15.33 -1.72
CA ASN A 74 -0.26 -16.61 -2.41
C ASN A 74 0.47 -17.73 -1.64
N GLY A 75 1.05 -17.44 -0.47
CA GLY A 75 1.89 -18.38 0.29
C GLY A 75 3.39 -18.05 0.30
N LYS A 76 3.84 -17.09 -0.53
CA LYS A 76 5.24 -16.66 -0.66
C LYS A 76 5.37 -15.15 -0.39
N ILE A 77 6.58 -14.65 -0.17
CA ILE A 77 6.80 -13.20 0.03
C ILE A 77 6.65 -12.39 -1.26
N ASP A 78 6.76 -13.04 -2.41
CA ASP A 78 6.71 -12.45 -3.74
C ASP A 78 5.51 -12.94 -4.57
N ASN A 79 5.27 -12.27 -5.69
CA ASN A 79 4.22 -12.60 -6.67
C ASN A 79 2.77 -12.52 -6.15
N TRP A 80 2.47 -11.50 -5.34
CA TRP A 80 1.13 -11.32 -4.76
C TRP A 80 0.15 -10.78 -5.80
N GLY A 81 -1.09 -11.27 -5.76
CA GLY A 81 -2.12 -10.82 -6.70
C GLY A 81 -2.57 -9.39 -6.41
N PHE A 82 -2.47 -8.50 -7.40
CA PHE A 82 -2.79 -7.08 -7.27
C PHE A 82 -4.26 -6.77 -7.62
N ALA A 83 -4.82 -5.78 -6.94
CA ALA A 83 -6.11 -5.18 -7.26
C ALA A 83 -6.07 -3.68 -6.93
N ILE A 84 -6.35 -2.82 -7.90
CA ILE A 84 -6.45 -1.36 -7.69
C ILE A 84 -7.83 -1.03 -7.10
N TYR A 85 -7.92 -0.05 -6.22
CA TYR A 85 -9.20 0.40 -5.67
C TYR A 85 -9.88 1.39 -6.61
N ARG A 86 -11.08 1.08 -7.11
CA ARG A 86 -11.84 1.96 -8.00
C ARG A 86 -12.79 2.85 -7.21
N HIS A 87 -12.40 4.10 -6.94
CA HIS A 87 -13.23 5.06 -6.21
C HIS A 87 -14.64 5.24 -6.81
N SER A 88 -14.77 5.26 -8.14
CA SER A 88 -16.07 5.42 -8.81
C SER A 88 -17.04 4.26 -8.58
N ARG A 89 -16.55 3.09 -8.14
CA ARG A 89 -17.34 1.88 -7.91
C ARG A 89 -17.18 1.33 -6.49
N ASN A 90 -16.36 1.96 -5.66
CA ASN A 90 -16.10 1.60 -4.26
C ASN A 90 -15.70 0.12 -4.05
N PHE A 91 -14.78 -0.41 -4.87
CA PHE A 91 -14.27 -1.78 -4.71
C PHE A 91 -12.84 -1.96 -5.26
N TYR A 92 -12.15 -3.00 -4.80
CA TYR A 92 -10.84 -3.42 -5.32
C TYR A 92 -11.02 -4.33 -6.53
N ASP A 93 -10.54 -3.87 -7.69
CA ASP A 93 -10.71 -4.54 -8.98
C ASP A 93 -9.39 -5.23 -9.40
N PRO A 94 -9.32 -6.58 -9.34
CA PRO A 94 -8.15 -7.33 -9.81
C PRO A 94 -8.09 -7.46 -11.34
N ALA A 95 -9.18 -7.15 -12.05
CA ALA A 95 -9.24 -7.24 -13.51
C ALA A 95 -8.92 -5.90 -14.19
N GLU A 96 -8.87 -4.80 -13.43
CA GLU A 96 -8.46 -3.50 -13.92
C GLU A 96 -6.94 -3.47 -14.09
N TRP A 97 -6.51 -3.45 -15.35
CA TRP A 97 -5.08 -3.42 -15.74
C TRP A 97 -4.72 -2.15 -16.52
N MET A 98 -5.71 -1.34 -16.91
CA MET A 98 -5.51 -0.13 -17.71
C MET A 98 -5.64 1.11 -16.81
N PHE A 99 -4.64 1.32 -15.96
CA PHE A 99 -4.56 2.47 -15.07
C PHE A 99 -3.11 3.01 -15.01
N PRO A 100 -2.92 4.30 -14.68
CA PRO A 100 -1.57 4.86 -14.49
C PRO A 100 -0.81 4.09 -13.41
N GLY A 101 0.45 3.72 -13.67
CA GLY A 101 1.23 2.90 -12.72
C GLY A 101 1.08 1.38 -12.88
N ALA A 102 0.25 0.88 -13.79
CA ALA A 102 0.13 -0.56 -14.05
C ALA A 102 1.48 -1.23 -14.37
N GLY A 103 2.43 -0.49 -14.97
CA GLY A 103 3.78 -0.98 -15.27
C GLY A 103 4.63 -1.33 -14.04
N TYR A 104 4.28 -0.86 -12.84
CA TYR A 104 4.98 -1.25 -11.61
C TYR A 104 4.39 -2.50 -10.94
N VAL A 105 3.26 -3.02 -11.44
CA VAL A 105 2.63 -4.23 -10.88
C VAL A 105 3.48 -5.45 -11.25
N ASN A 106 4.41 -5.77 -10.36
CA ASN A 106 5.36 -6.88 -10.50
C ASN A 106 5.20 -7.96 -9.41
N GLY A 107 4.09 -7.91 -8.67
CA GLY A 107 3.79 -8.85 -7.58
C GLY A 107 4.52 -8.57 -6.26
N THR A 108 5.27 -7.46 -6.14
CA THR A 108 5.92 -7.05 -4.89
C THR A 108 5.12 -5.96 -4.17
N VAL A 109 5.31 -5.84 -2.85
CA VAL A 109 4.69 -4.77 -2.04
C VAL A 109 5.18 -3.39 -2.48
N GLU A 110 6.48 -3.25 -2.76
CA GLU A 110 7.05 -1.98 -3.25
C GLU A 110 6.48 -1.59 -4.61
N GLY A 111 6.38 -2.55 -5.54
CA GLY A 111 5.76 -2.32 -6.86
C GLY A 111 4.31 -1.86 -6.74
N ALA A 112 3.54 -2.44 -5.80
CA ALA A 112 2.17 -2.03 -5.53
C ALA A 112 2.07 -0.59 -4.99
N MET A 113 2.98 -0.17 -4.11
CA MET A 113 3.03 1.23 -3.63
C MET A 113 3.38 2.20 -4.75
N LYS A 114 4.35 1.86 -5.63
CA LYS A 114 4.68 2.66 -6.82
C LYS A 114 3.50 2.76 -7.79
N ALA A 115 2.84 1.65 -8.08
CA ALA A 115 1.63 1.61 -8.89
C ALA A 115 0.54 2.52 -8.31
N GLY A 116 0.33 2.44 -7.00
CA GLY A 116 -0.62 3.28 -6.27
C GLY A 116 -0.31 4.78 -6.34
N MET A 117 0.97 5.17 -6.28
CA MET A 117 1.37 6.57 -6.40
C MET A 117 1.10 7.16 -7.78
N GLU A 118 1.32 6.39 -8.84
CA GLU A 118 0.99 6.85 -10.20
C GLU A 118 -0.53 6.84 -10.45
N ALA A 119 -1.24 5.83 -9.94
CA ALA A 119 -2.69 5.73 -10.08
C ALA A 119 -3.43 6.88 -9.38
N TYR A 120 -2.99 7.21 -8.16
CA TYR A 120 -3.58 8.25 -7.33
C TYR A 120 -2.49 9.21 -6.80
N PRO A 121 -2.03 10.16 -7.65
CA PRO A 121 -1.06 11.16 -7.26
C PRO A 121 -1.54 11.93 -6.04
N MET A 122 -0.56 12.34 -5.22
CA MET A 122 -0.77 13.07 -3.98
C MET A 122 -0.44 14.55 -4.13
#